data_AF-A0A923L296-F1
#
_entry.id   AF-A0A923L296-F1
#
_cell.length_a   1.000
_cell.length_b   1.000
_cell.length_c   1.000
_cell.angle_alpha   90.00
_cell.angle_beta   90.00
_cell.angle_gamma   90.00
#
_symmetry.space_group_name_H-M   'P 1'
#
loop_
_entity.id
_entity.type
_entity.pdbx_description
1 polymer ?
#
loop_
_entity_poly.entity_id
_entity_poly.type
_entity_poly.pdbx_seq_one_letter_code
_entity_poly.pdbx_strand_id
1 'polypeptide(L)'
;MENTAQFYDLWFKLANDITDNGLSVAIFHAGLGLPENLTSFARDTFDVHFLTLYCSNEELESRLLSRPEWKNAGERANGFINAMKGMNMKYQHLSTESKIDTSDISLSESASKVKEWILSCM
;
A
#
# COMPACT_ATOMS: atom_id res chain seq x y z
N MET A 1 5.34 -2.40 21.34
CA MET A 1 5.20 -1.32 20.34
C MET A 1 6.55 -0.80 19.82
N GLU A 2 7.71 -1.35 20.23
CA GLU A 2 9.03 -0.91 19.74
C GLU A 2 9.45 -1.46 18.35
N ASN A 3 8.69 -2.40 17.76
CA ASN A 3 9.14 -3.15 16.57
C ASN A 3 8.69 -2.53 15.21
N THR A 4 7.62 -1.72 15.18
CA THR A 4 7.03 -1.28 13.90
C THR A 4 7.90 -0.27 13.15
N ALA A 5 8.47 0.73 13.85
CA ALA A 5 9.36 1.71 13.23
C ALA A 5 10.66 1.07 12.74
N GLN A 6 11.24 0.16 13.54
CA GLN A 6 12.44 -0.60 13.15
C GLN A 6 12.17 -1.51 11.94
N PHE A 7 10.99 -2.12 11.88
CA PHE A 7 10.56 -2.91 10.73
C PHE A 7 10.44 -2.05 9.46
N TYR A 8 9.92 -0.82 9.56
CA TYR A 8 9.83 0.11 8.43
C TYR A 8 11.20 0.65 8.00
N ASP A 9 12.08 0.96 8.93
CA ASP A 9 13.47 1.37 8.65
C ASP A 9 14.23 0.29 7.88
N LEU A 10 13.97 -0.99 8.14
CA LEU A 10 14.60 -2.07 7.38
C LEU A 10 14.28 -1.97 5.89
N TRP A 11 13.03 -1.66 5.53
CA TRP A 11 12.64 -1.48 4.13
C TRP A 11 13.30 -0.27 3.49
N PHE A 12 13.41 0.85 4.21
CA PHE A 12 14.08 2.04 3.71
C PHE A 12 15.59 1.86 3.57
N LYS A 13 16.24 1.13 4.49
CA LYS A 13 17.66 0.78 4.36
C LYS A 13 17.91 -0.09 3.13
N LEU A 14 17.08 -1.11 2.92
CA LEU A 14 17.15 -1.93 1.71
C LEU A 14 16.93 -1.10 0.44
N ALA A 15 15.98 -0.18 0.45
CA ALA A 15 15.75 0.73 -0.67
C ALA A 15 16.97 1.65 -0.92
N ASN A 16 17.64 2.11 0.13
CA ASN A 16 18.86 2.91 0.03
C ASN A 16 19.98 2.11 -0.64
N ASP A 17 20.24 0.90 -0.16
CA ASP A 17 21.29 0.03 -0.70
C ASP A 17 21.08 -0.27 -2.20
N ILE A 18 19.82 -0.45 -2.64
CA ILE A 18 19.48 -0.65 -4.05
C ILE A 18 19.67 0.66 -4.85
N THR A 19 19.28 1.80 -4.27
CA THR A 19 19.38 3.11 -4.91
C THR A 19 20.83 3.56 -5.09
N ASP A 20 21.71 3.23 -4.14
CA ASP A 20 23.15 3.45 -4.23
C ASP A 20 23.81 2.69 -5.39
N ASN A 21 23.14 1.67 -5.94
CA ASN A 21 23.53 0.96 -7.16
C ASN A 21 22.90 1.55 -8.45
N GLY A 22 22.28 2.74 -8.37
CA GLY A 22 21.73 3.46 -9.51
C GLY A 22 20.34 3.00 -9.97
N LEU A 23 19.60 2.29 -9.12
CA LEU A 23 18.26 1.78 -9.43
C LEU A 23 17.18 2.47 -8.60
N SER A 24 16.10 2.92 -9.22
CA SER A 24 14.93 3.44 -8.49
C SER A 24 14.10 2.31 -7.87
N VAL A 25 13.61 2.52 -6.65
CA VAL A 25 12.83 1.54 -5.89
C VAL A 25 11.41 2.04 -5.64
N ALA A 26 10.42 1.19 -5.87
CA ALA A 26 9.04 1.41 -5.45
C ALA A 26 8.64 0.38 -4.38
N ILE A 27 8.14 0.84 -3.23
CA ILE A 27 7.71 -0.04 -2.14
C ILE A 27 6.18 -0.10 -2.10
N PHE A 28 5.63 -1.30 -2.30
CA PHE A 28 4.20 -1.55 -2.18
C PHE A 28 3.88 -2.13 -0.80
N HIS A 29 3.26 -1.34 0.07
CA HIS A 29 2.97 -1.78 1.43
C HIS A 29 1.78 -1.04 2.03
N ALA A 30 0.86 -1.78 2.66
CA ALA A 30 -0.33 -1.21 3.30
C ALA A 30 0.02 -0.24 4.45
N GLY A 31 0.76 -0.70 5.46
CA GLY A 31 1.15 0.13 6.62
C GLY A 31 2.20 1.22 6.36
N LEU A 32 3.29 0.91 5.64
CA LEU A 32 4.39 1.84 5.34
C LEU A 32 3.96 3.05 4.48
N GLY A 33 2.91 2.89 3.66
CA GLY A 33 2.39 3.95 2.79
C GLY A 33 1.63 5.07 3.51
N LEU A 34 1.65 5.11 4.84
CA LEU A 34 1.06 6.17 5.65
C LEU A 34 2.13 7.21 6.02
N PRO A 35 1.94 8.50 5.72
CA PRO A 35 2.91 9.53 6.04
C PRO A 35 3.32 9.55 7.50
N GLU A 36 2.43 9.27 8.45
CA GLU A 36 2.75 9.22 9.88
C GLU A 36 3.72 8.09 10.26
N ASN A 37 3.86 7.07 9.41
CA ASN A 37 4.70 5.90 9.66
C ASN A 37 6.12 6.04 9.09
N LEU A 38 6.42 7.11 8.34
CA LEU A 38 7.78 7.39 7.90
C LEU A 38 8.66 7.82 9.07
N THR A 39 9.78 7.12 9.20
CA THR A 39 10.87 7.48 10.12
C THR A 39 11.60 8.73 9.63
N SER A 40 12.40 9.34 10.51
CA SER A 40 13.24 10.48 10.12
C SER A 40 14.22 10.08 9.01
N PHE A 41 14.84 8.89 9.13
CA PHE A 41 15.73 8.36 8.10
C PHE A 41 15.09 8.35 6.72
N ALA A 42 13.84 7.88 6.59
CA ALA A 42 13.14 7.85 5.32
C ALA A 42 12.92 9.25 4.73
N ARG A 43 12.52 10.21 5.57
CA ARG A 43 12.25 11.59 5.14
C ARG A 43 13.51 12.35 4.76
N ASP A 44 14.62 12.06 5.43
CA ASP A 44 15.89 12.75 5.20
C ASP A 44 16.67 12.16 4.01
N THR A 45 16.44 10.89 3.69
CA THR A 45 17.18 10.14 2.66
C THR A 45 16.49 10.17 1.29
N PHE A 46 15.16 10.17 1.25
CA PHE A 46 14.40 9.98 0.02
C PHE A 46 13.44 11.15 -0.25
N ASP A 47 13.21 11.43 -1.53
CA ASP A 47 12.01 12.13 -1.97
C ASP A 47 10.84 11.14 -2.04
N VAL A 48 9.92 11.21 -1.08
CA VAL A 48 8.87 10.19 -0.89
C VAL A 48 7.56 10.65 -1.50
N HIS A 49 7.09 9.88 -2.49
CA HIS A 49 5.79 10.05 -3.13
C HIS A 49 4.80 8.99 -2.66
N PHE A 50 3.56 9.38 -2.37
CA PHE A 50 2.52 8.47 -1.85
C PHE A 50 1.38 8.27 -2.84
N LEU A 51 1.15 7.03 -3.25
CA LEU A 51 -0.03 6.62 -4.01
C LEU A 51 -0.90 5.71 -3.15
N THR A 52 -2.17 6.07 -2.98
CA THR A 52 -3.15 5.22 -2.30
C THR A 52 -3.98 4.43 -3.30
N LEU A 53 -3.99 3.10 -3.15
CA LEU A 53 -4.93 2.22 -3.85
C LEU A 53 -6.06 1.85 -2.89
N TYR A 54 -7.30 2.06 -3.31
CA TYR A 54 -8.48 1.66 -2.54
C TYR A 54 -9.53 1.01 -3.45
N CYS A 55 -10.55 0.42 -2.86
CA CYS A 55 -11.73 -0.08 -3.57
C CYS A 55 -12.97 0.01 -2.67
N SER A 56 -14.14 -0.36 -3.19
CA SER A 56 -15.36 -0.54 -2.42
C SER A 56 -15.21 -1.68 -1.42
N ASN A 57 -16.05 -1.70 -0.39
CA ASN A 57 -16.01 -2.75 0.63
C ASN A 57 -16.44 -4.10 0.04
N GLU A 58 -17.37 -4.08 -0.91
CA GLU A 58 -17.91 -5.23 -1.63
C GLU A 58 -16.82 -5.86 -2.50
N GLU A 59 -16.08 -5.03 -3.25
CA GLU A 59 -15.00 -5.49 -4.10
C GLU A 59 -13.82 -6.00 -3.26
N LEU A 60 -13.49 -5.33 -2.16
CA LEU A 60 -12.44 -5.80 -1.25
C LEU A 60 -12.79 -7.17 -0.67
N GLU A 61 -14.01 -7.37 -0.19
CA GLU A 61 -14.47 -8.65 0.37
C GLU A 61 -14.43 -9.75 -0.69
N SER A 62 -14.97 -9.50 -1.87
CA SER A 62 -14.94 -10.42 -3.01
C SER A 62 -13.50 -10.84 -3.35
N ARG A 63 -12.58 -9.86 -3.47
CA ARG A 63 -11.15 -10.10 -3.74
C ARG A 63 -10.46 -10.85 -2.61
N LEU A 64 -10.77 -10.58 -1.34
CA LEU A 64 -10.18 -11.30 -0.22
C LEU A 64 -10.65 -12.75 -0.17
N LEU A 65 -11.95 -13.00 -0.33
CA LEU A 65 -12.54 -14.34 -0.30
C LEU A 65 -12.13 -15.21 -1.49
N SER A 66 -11.79 -14.60 -2.63
CA SER A 66 -11.27 -15.35 -3.79
C SER A 66 -9.83 -15.86 -3.60
N ARG A 67 -9.08 -15.34 -2.62
CA ARG A 67 -7.69 -15.75 -2.37
C ARG A 67 -7.62 -17.17 -1.79
N PRO A 68 -6.65 -18.00 -2.20
CA PRO A 68 -6.54 -19.39 -1.74
C PRO A 68 -6.55 -19.55 -0.21
N GLU A 69 -5.95 -18.61 0.51
CA GLU A 69 -5.84 -18.65 1.98
C GLU A 69 -7.20 -18.45 2.67
N TRP A 70 -8.16 -17.80 2.01
CA TRP A 70 -9.44 -17.37 2.59
C TRP A 70 -10.67 -18.04 1.97
N LYS A 71 -10.51 -18.70 0.83
CA LYS A 71 -11.59 -19.31 0.02
C LYS A 71 -12.53 -20.26 0.78
N ASN A 72 -12.07 -20.87 1.88
CA ASN A 72 -12.85 -21.77 2.73
C ASN A 72 -12.79 -21.40 4.22
N ALA A 73 -12.37 -20.18 4.55
CA ALA A 73 -12.18 -19.78 5.94
C ALA A 73 -13.51 -19.62 6.71
N GLY A 74 -14.65 -19.53 6.00
CA GLY A 74 -15.98 -19.39 6.60
C GLY A 74 -16.05 -18.19 7.55
N GLU A 75 -16.75 -18.35 8.68
CA GLU A 75 -16.88 -17.28 9.69
C GLU A 75 -15.54 -16.80 10.26
N ARG A 76 -14.47 -17.60 10.18
CA ARG A 76 -13.14 -17.20 10.65
C ARG A 76 -12.53 -16.07 9.82
N ALA A 77 -13.00 -15.86 8.58
CA ALA A 77 -12.56 -14.76 7.73
C ALA A 77 -13.14 -13.40 8.15
N ASN A 78 -14.31 -13.40 8.81
CA ASN A 78 -15.08 -12.17 9.04
C ASN A 78 -14.30 -11.12 9.84
N GLY A 79 -13.60 -11.54 10.89
CA GLY A 79 -12.77 -10.63 11.69
C GLY A 79 -11.67 -9.97 10.88
N PHE A 80 -10.99 -10.74 10.03
CA PHE A 80 -9.93 -10.24 9.16
C PHE A 80 -10.49 -9.32 8.05
N ILE A 81 -11.55 -9.72 7.37
CA ILE A 81 -12.19 -8.93 6.31
C ILE A 81 -12.68 -7.59 6.87
N ASN A 82 -13.31 -7.59 8.05
CA ASN A 82 -13.76 -6.34 8.70
C ASN A 82 -12.58 -5.44 9.07
N ALA A 83 -11.46 -6.00 9.54
CA ALA A 83 -10.24 -5.22 9.78
C ALA A 83 -9.69 -4.61 8.49
N MET A 84 -9.66 -5.37 7.39
CA MET A 84 -9.19 -4.88 6.09
C MET A 84 -10.11 -3.79 5.51
N LYS A 85 -11.44 -3.94 5.65
CA LYS A 85 -12.42 -2.89 5.30
C LYS A 85 -12.16 -1.62 6.11
N GLY A 86 -11.91 -1.74 7.41
CA GLY A 86 -11.52 -0.63 8.28
C GLY A 86 -10.27 0.11 7.79
N MET A 87 -9.23 -0.63 7.41
CA MET A 87 -8.00 -0.06 6.85
C MET A 87 -8.24 0.62 5.49
N ASN A 88 -8.97 -0.03 4.59
CA ASN A 88 -9.31 0.52 3.27
C ASN A 88 -10.12 1.82 3.39
N MET A 89 -11.09 1.89 4.31
CA MET A 89 -11.79 3.14 4.60
C MET A 89 -10.85 4.22 5.15
N LYS A 90 -9.90 3.88 6.03
CA LYS A 90 -8.90 4.85 6.49
C LYS A 90 -8.13 5.45 5.31
N TYR A 91 -7.74 4.62 4.33
CA TYR A 91 -7.02 5.06 3.13
C TYR A 91 -7.85 5.96 2.21
N GLN A 92 -9.14 5.66 2.03
CA GLN A 92 -10.07 6.51 1.29
C GLN A 92 -10.11 7.95 1.85
N HIS A 93 -9.98 8.09 3.17
CA HIS A 93 -10.06 9.37 3.87
C HIS A 93 -8.71 10.06 4.10
N LEU A 94 -7.58 9.49 3.65
CA LEU A 94 -6.28 10.17 3.75
C LEU A 94 -6.29 11.49 2.97
N SER A 95 -5.57 12.49 3.45
CA SER A 95 -5.46 13.79 2.76
C SER A 95 -4.49 13.79 1.58
N THR A 96 -4.03 12.62 1.11
CA THR A 96 -3.17 12.55 -0.09
C THR A 96 -3.99 12.81 -1.35
N GLU A 97 -3.47 13.64 -2.24
CA GLU A 97 -4.08 13.96 -3.53
C GLU A 97 -4.02 12.76 -4.51
N SER A 98 -2.98 11.94 -4.38
CA SER A 98 -2.74 10.81 -5.29
C SER A 98 -3.44 9.55 -4.81
N LYS A 99 -4.63 9.28 -5.37
CA LYS A 99 -5.40 8.06 -5.09
C LYS A 99 -5.95 7.43 -6.37
N ILE A 100 -6.04 6.10 -6.38
CA ILE A 100 -6.70 5.33 -7.44
C ILE A 100 -7.76 4.44 -6.79
N ASP A 101 -9.02 4.67 -7.22
CA ASP A 101 -10.09 3.71 -6.97
C ASP A 101 -9.92 2.53 -7.92
N THR A 102 -9.84 1.33 -7.36
CA THR A 102 -9.65 0.08 -8.08
C THR A 102 -10.94 -0.75 -8.17
N SER A 103 -12.10 -0.22 -7.76
CA SER A 103 -13.37 -0.96 -7.69
C SER A 103 -13.79 -1.52 -9.04
N ASP A 104 -13.86 -0.65 -10.05
CA ASP A 104 -14.49 -0.96 -11.34
C ASP A 104 -13.48 -1.00 -12.52
N ILE A 105 -12.19 -1.06 -12.21
CA ILE A 105 -11.12 -1.09 -13.22
C ILE A 105 -10.43 -2.45 -13.26
N SER A 106 -9.99 -2.82 -14.45
CA SER A 106 -9.22 -4.06 -14.64
C SER A 106 -7.84 -4.00 -13.98
N LEU A 107 -7.22 -5.17 -13.74
CA LEU A 107 -5.85 -5.23 -13.25
C LEU A 107 -4.87 -4.50 -14.19
N SER A 108 -5.03 -4.65 -15.51
CA SER A 108 -4.20 -3.97 -16.51
C SER A 108 -4.37 -2.46 -16.48
N GLU A 109 -5.59 -1.99 -16.27
CA GLU A 109 -5.88 -0.56 -16.16
C GLU A 109 -5.29 0.02 -14.86
N SER A 110 -5.47 -0.68 -13.73
CA SER A 110 -4.86 -0.31 -12.45
C SER A 110 -3.33 -0.23 -12.57
N ALA A 111 -2.69 -1.24 -13.16
CA ALA A 111 -1.25 -1.24 -13.38
C ALA A 111 -0.79 -0.08 -14.29
N SER A 112 -1.58 0.25 -15.31
CA SER A 112 -1.27 1.37 -16.21
C SER A 112 -1.35 2.72 -15.47
N LYS A 113 -2.39 2.94 -14.67
CA LYS A 113 -2.54 4.15 -13.84
C LYS A 113 -1.42 4.29 -12.80
N VAL A 114 -1.03 3.18 -12.15
CA VAL A 114 0.11 3.16 -11.22
C VAL A 114 1.40 3.53 -11.95
N LYS A 115 1.64 2.95 -13.14
CA LYS A 115 2.83 3.27 -13.94
C LYS A 115 2.86 4.74 -14.35
N GLU A 116 1.74 5.28 -14.84
CA GLU A 116 1.62 6.68 -15.22
C GLU A 116 1.91 7.61 -14.04
N TRP A 117 1.39 7.27 -12.86
CA TRP A 117 1.68 8.02 -11.64
C TRP A 117 3.17 7.95 -11.25
N ILE A 118 3.79 6.77 -11.27
CA ILE A 118 5.23 6.62 -10.99
C ILE A 118 6.05 7.50 -11.93
N LEU A 119 5.75 7.48 -13.23
CA LEU A 119 6.45 8.28 -14.23
C LEU A 119 6.24 9.80 -14.05
N SER A 120 5.16 10.22 -13.40
CA SER A 120 4.92 11.64 -13.08
C SER A 120 5.67 12.14 -11.85
N CYS A 121 6.20 11.22 -11.03
CA CYS A 121 7.00 11.54 -9.83
C CYS A 121 8.51 11.58 -10.12
N MET A 122 8.93 11.16 -11.31
CA MET A 122 10.33 11.16 -11.79
C MET A 122 10.62 12.42 -12.59
#